data_AF-A0A158RC30-F1
#
_entry.id   AF-A0A158RC30-F1
#
_cell.length_a   1.000
_cell.length_b   1.000
_cell.length_c   1.000
_cell.angle_alpha   90.00
_cell.angle_beta   90.00
_cell.angle_gamma   90.00
#
_symmetry.space_group_name_H-M   'P 1'
#
loop_
_entity.id
_entity.type
_entity.pdbx_description
1 polymer ?
#
loop_
_entity_poly.entity_id
_entity_poly.type
_entity_poly.pdbx_seq_one_letter_code
_entity_poly.pdbx_strand_id
1 'polypeptide(L)'
;MGIKSSKPKLSKEDLDFLKKNTSFTEEQIKEWYKGFVQDCPKGHLTKDQFIKVYKDFFPSGSAEGFCEHVFRTFDTDNSGFIDFKEFLLAINVTSSGTPEQKLEWAFRMYDIDGNGTIDEKEMIKIIEAIYEMLGPEVTKSADDSPQKRAKMIFEKMDVNNDKS
;
A
#
# COMPACT_ATOMS: atom_id res chain seq x y z
N MET A 1 36.28 -17.86 3.82
CA MET A 1 35.27 -18.30 4.81
C MET A 1 33.90 -17.90 4.29
N GLY A 2 33.10 -18.86 3.83
CA GLY A 2 31.79 -18.59 3.24
C GLY A 2 30.74 -18.42 4.33
N ILE A 3 30.20 -17.21 4.48
CA ILE A 3 28.99 -16.98 5.27
C ILE A 3 27.88 -17.72 4.52
N LYS A 4 27.44 -18.86 5.05
CA LYS A 4 26.23 -19.53 4.58
C LYS A 4 25.05 -18.62 4.93
N SER A 5 24.65 -17.76 4.00
CA SER A 5 23.39 -17.01 4.11
C SER A 5 22.26 -18.03 4.17
N SER A 6 21.78 -18.32 5.38
CA SER A 6 20.62 -19.18 5.59
C SER A 6 19.45 -18.50 4.92
N LYS A 7 18.85 -19.13 3.90
CA LYS A 7 17.65 -18.59 3.26
C LYS A 7 16.59 -18.39 4.35
N PRO A 8 15.91 -17.24 4.39
CA PRO A 8 14.76 -17.09 5.27
C PRO A 8 13.80 -18.26 4.97
N LYS A 9 13.33 -18.90 6.03
CA LYS A 9 12.35 -20.00 5.95
C LYS A 9 11.05 -19.48 6.54
N LEU A 10 9.96 -19.68 5.82
CA LEU A 10 8.61 -19.44 6.33
C LEU A 10 8.38 -20.39 7.53
N SER A 11 8.16 -19.82 8.71
CA SER A 11 7.91 -20.61 9.91
C SER A 11 6.52 -21.25 9.84
N LYS A 12 6.31 -22.33 10.61
CA LYS A 12 4.98 -22.96 10.70
C LYS A 12 3.95 -22.02 11.31
N GLU A 13 4.38 -21.20 12.27
CA GLU A 13 3.54 -20.21 12.95
C GLU A 13 3.07 -19.12 11.98
N ASP A 14 3.98 -18.58 11.15
CA ASP A 14 3.62 -17.57 10.14
C ASP A 14 2.68 -18.17 9.09
N LEU A 15 2.89 -19.43 8.70
CA LEU A 15 2.04 -20.12 7.73
C LEU A 15 0.63 -20.36 8.29
N ASP A 16 0.51 -20.81 9.54
CA ASP A 16 -0.77 -21.01 10.20
C ASP A 16 -1.50 -19.68 10.44
N PHE A 17 -0.75 -18.62 10.74
CA PHE A 17 -1.28 -17.26 10.84
C PHE A 17 -1.82 -16.76 9.50
N LEU A 18 -1.06 -16.90 8.41
CA LEU A 18 -1.48 -16.45 7.08
C LEU A 18 -2.69 -17.23 6.57
N LYS A 19 -2.78 -18.53 6.83
CA LYS A 19 -3.97 -19.34 6.49
C LYS A 19 -5.23 -18.90 7.22
N LYS A 20 -5.10 -18.35 8.43
CA LYS A 20 -6.24 -17.86 9.22
C LYS A 20 -6.66 -16.45 8.84
N ASN A 21 -5.73 -15.62 8.38
CA ASN A 21 -5.95 -14.19 8.13
C ASN A 21 -6.01 -13.83 6.64
N THR A 22 -5.84 -14.80 5.74
CA THR A 22 -5.95 -14.62 4.29
C THR A 22 -6.84 -15.69 3.68
N SER A 23 -7.34 -15.43 2.47
CA SER A 23 -8.09 -16.40 1.69
C SER A 23 -7.22 -17.37 0.89
N PHE A 24 -5.88 -17.35 1.10
CA PHE A 24 -4.94 -18.18 0.36
C PHE A 24 -4.78 -19.57 0.98
N THR A 25 -4.64 -20.58 0.11
CA THR A 25 -4.28 -21.94 0.55
C THR A 25 -2.81 -22.03 0.94
N GLU A 26 -2.46 -23.09 1.67
CA GLU A 26 -1.06 -23.35 2.04
C GLU A 26 -0.12 -23.45 0.84
N GLU A 27 -0.60 -24.02 -0.27
CA GLU A 27 0.17 -24.14 -1.51
C GLU A 27 0.41 -22.77 -2.14
N GLN A 28 -0.63 -21.94 -2.23
CA GLN A 28 -0.53 -20.58 -2.76
C GLN A 28 0.40 -19.71 -1.91
N ILE A 29 0.32 -19.80 -0.58
CA ILE A 29 1.22 -19.08 0.34
C ILE A 29 2.67 -19.48 0.07
N LYS A 30 2.96 -20.77 -0.11
CA LYS A 30 4.31 -21.26 -0.42
C LYS A 30 4.80 -20.81 -1.81
N GLU A 31 3.92 -20.69 -2.79
CA GLU A 31 4.26 -20.17 -4.12
C GLU A 31 4.61 -18.68 -4.07
N TRP A 32 3.77 -17.88 -3.42
CA TRP A 32 4.05 -16.47 -3.16
C TRP A 32 5.36 -16.28 -2.40
N TYR A 33 5.63 -17.11 -1.39
CA TYR A 33 6.88 -17.07 -0.62
C TYR A 33 8.11 -17.34 -1.50
N LYS A 34 8.02 -18.30 -2.43
CA LYS A 34 9.12 -18.59 -3.35
C LYS A 34 9.41 -17.40 -4.26
N GLY A 35 8.37 -16.77 -4.83
CA GLY A 35 8.53 -15.56 -5.65
C GLY A 35 9.12 -14.41 -4.83
N PHE A 36 8.58 -14.16 -3.64
CA PHE A 36 9.05 -13.12 -2.75
C PHE A 36 10.53 -13.28 -2.37
N VAL A 37 11.01 -14.49 -2.05
CA VAL A 37 12.43 -14.74 -1.74
C VAL A 37 13.32 -14.67 -2.98
N GLN A 38 12.79 -14.92 -4.18
CA GLN A 38 13.51 -14.74 -5.43
C GLN A 38 13.75 -13.25 -5.72
N ASP A 39 12.72 -12.43 -5.56
CA ASP A 39 12.79 -10.99 -5.83
C ASP A 39 13.47 -10.21 -4.67
N CYS A 40 13.26 -10.69 -3.44
CA CYS A 40 13.79 -10.14 -2.20
C CYS A 40 14.64 -11.18 -1.46
N PRO A 41 15.91 -11.41 -1.88
CA PRO A 41 16.77 -12.43 -1.28
C PRO A 41 17.12 -12.17 0.19
N LYS A 42 16.90 -10.96 0.69
CA LYS A 42 17.04 -10.60 2.11
C LYS A 42 15.81 -10.95 2.96
N GLY A 43 14.71 -11.37 2.34
CA GLY A 43 13.47 -11.72 3.02
C GLY A 43 12.60 -10.54 3.41
N HIS A 44 12.91 -9.34 2.91
CA HIS A 44 12.14 -8.13 3.12
C HIS A 44 12.15 -7.26 1.86
N LEU A 45 11.07 -6.53 1.62
CA LEU A 45 10.92 -5.62 0.49
C LEU A 45 11.16 -4.19 0.96
N THR A 46 12.15 -3.53 0.35
CA THR A 46 12.49 -2.13 0.65
C THR A 46 11.61 -1.16 -0.14
N LYS A 47 11.46 0.08 0.35
CA LYS A 47 10.75 1.15 -0.36
C LYS A 47 11.26 1.34 -1.79
N ASP A 48 12.58 1.33 -2.00
CA ASP A 48 13.18 1.48 -3.32
C ASP A 48 12.81 0.33 -4.28
N GLN A 49 12.78 -0.91 -3.78
CA GLN A 49 12.35 -2.06 -4.58
C GLN A 49 10.85 -1.98 -4.91
N PHE A 50 10.03 -1.56 -3.95
CA PHE A 50 8.58 -1.39 -4.16
C PHE A 50 8.29 -0.32 -5.22
N ILE A 51 8.94 0.84 -5.13
CA ILE A 51 8.85 1.93 -6.12
C ILE A 51 9.29 1.43 -7.50
N LYS A 52 10.38 0.66 -7.57
CA LYS A 52 10.88 0.14 -8.85
C LYS A 52 9.85 -0.76 -9.53
N VAL A 53 9.22 -1.68 -8.80
CA VAL A 53 8.16 -2.54 -9.34
C VAL A 53 7.00 -1.70 -9.87
N TYR A 54 6.55 -0.70 -9.12
CA TYR A 54 5.47 0.19 -9.56
C TYR A 54 5.83 1.04 -10.77
N LYS A 55 7.07 1.51 -10.90
CA LYS A 55 7.56 2.22 -12.09
C LYS A 55 7.50 1.35 -13.35
N ASP A 56 7.75 0.05 -13.22
CA ASP A 56 7.63 -0.88 -14.35
C ASP A 56 6.16 -1.04 -14.81
N PHE A 57 5.19 -0.93 -13.91
CA PHE A 57 3.75 -0.98 -14.23
C PHE A 57 3.17 0.36 -14.69
N PHE A 58 3.70 1.48 -14.19
CA PHE A 58 3.26 2.85 -14.50
C PHE A 58 4.42 3.70 -15.06
N PRO A 59 4.95 3.37 -16.26
CA PRO A 59 6.17 3.98 -16.79
C PRO A 59 6.03 5.47 -17.16
N SER A 60 4.79 5.96 -17.27
CA SER A 60 4.48 7.31 -17.76
C SER A 60 4.19 8.34 -16.65
N GLY A 61 4.22 7.97 -15.37
CA GLY A 61 3.91 8.85 -14.24
C GLY A 61 4.98 8.90 -13.15
N SER A 62 4.84 9.84 -12.22
CA SER A 62 5.63 9.87 -10.99
C SER A 62 4.90 9.08 -9.91
N ALA A 63 5.12 7.76 -9.87
CA ALA A 63 4.48 6.90 -8.88
C ALA A 63 5.06 7.03 -7.46
N GLU A 64 6.16 7.77 -7.27
CA GLU A 64 6.93 7.80 -6.03
C GLU A 64 6.10 8.21 -4.79
N GLY A 65 5.34 9.30 -4.88
CA GLY A 65 4.50 9.77 -3.78
C GLY A 65 3.39 8.78 -3.44
N PHE A 66 2.72 8.23 -4.46
CA PHE A 66 1.66 7.25 -4.25
C PHE A 66 2.21 5.94 -3.67
N CYS A 67 3.35 5.45 -4.19
CA CYS A 67 4.04 4.27 -3.68
C CYS A 67 4.45 4.43 -2.23
N GLU A 68 4.86 5.62 -1.80
CA GLU A 68 5.18 5.89 -0.39
C GLU A 68 3.96 5.71 0.52
N HIS A 69 2.81 6.24 0.12
CA HIS A 69 1.58 6.06 0.88
C HIS A 69 1.13 4.59 0.92
N VAL A 70 1.19 3.87 -0.21
CA VAL A 70 0.87 2.45 -0.24
C VAL A 70 1.85 1.65 0.63
N PHE A 71 3.15 1.93 0.54
CA PHE A 71 4.18 1.24 1.32
C PHE A 71 3.91 1.38 2.83
N ARG A 72 3.58 2.60 3.29
CA ARG A 72 3.18 2.85 4.69
C ARG A 72 2.00 1.98 5.13
N THR A 73 1.00 1.81 4.28
CA THR A 73 -0.17 0.97 4.64
C THR A 73 0.15 -0.52 4.71
N PHE A 74 1.25 -0.96 4.09
CA PHE A 74 1.69 -2.35 4.08
C PHE A 74 2.65 -2.63 5.24
N ASP A 75 3.56 -1.68 5.53
CA ASP A 75 4.49 -1.69 6.67
C ASP A 75 3.74 -1.35 7.97
N THR A 76 3.05 -2.35 8.52
CA THR A 76 2.19 -2.21 9.69
C THR A 76 2.96 -2.04 10.98
N ASP A 77 4.19 -2.56 11.06
CA ASP A 77 5.06 -2.42 12.21
C ASP A 77 5.99 -1.20 12.14
N ASN A 78 5.95 -0.43 11.05
CA ASN A 78 6.80 0.73 10.76
C ASN A 78 8.30 0.38 10.85
N SER A 79 8.68 -0.84 10.48
CA SER A 79 10.07 -1.26 10.44
C SER A 79 10.86 -0.60 9.30
N GLY A 80 10.18 0.05 8.35
CA GLY A 80 10.77 0.60 7.13
C GLY A 80 10.95 -0.45 6.03
N PHE A 81 10.48 -1.68 6.25
CA PHE A 81 10.56 -2.80 5.34
C PHE A 81 9.26 -3.58 5.36
N ILE A 82 8.80 -4.05 4.20
CA ILE A 82 7.63 -4.94 4.15
C ILE A 82 8.13 -6.38 4.25
N ASP A 83 7.72 -7.09 5.30
CA ASP A 83 8.00 -8.51 5.43
C ASP A 83 7.03 -9.36 4.58
N PHE A 84 7.26 -10.67 4.51
CA PHE A 84 6.40 -11.54 3.71
C PHE A 84 4.95 -11.61 4.23
N LYS A 85 4.74 -11.54 5.55
CA LYS A 85 3.40 -11.58 6.13
C LYS A 85 2.63 -10.33 5.75
N GLU A 86 3.25 -9.17 5.94
CA GLU A 86 2.70 -7.87 5.60
C GLU A 86 2.36 -7.79 4.11
N PHE A 87 3.28 -8.22 3.26
CA PHE A 87 3.05 -8.30 1.82
C PHE A 87 1.81 -9.14 1.50
N LEU A 88 1.70 -10.36 2.04
CA LEU A 88 0.61 -11.25 1.69
C LEU A 88 -0.73 -10.83 2.28
N LEU A 89 -0.74 -10.26 3.50
CA LEU A 89 -1.92 -9.67 4.10
C LEU A 89 -2.44 -8.51 3.25
N ALA A 90 -1.55 -7.63 2.80
CA ALA A 90 -1.92 -6.49 1.97
C ALA A 90 -2.46 -6.92 0.60
N ILE A 91 -1.86 -7.93 -0.04
CA ILE A 91 -2.38 -8.52 -1.27
C ILE A 91 -3.77 -9.12 -1.03
N ASN A 92 -3.97 -9.84 0.08
CA ASN A 92 -5.28 -10.42 0.40
C ASN A 92 -6.36 -9.34 0.54
N VAL A 93 -6.09 -8.25 1.25
CA VAL A 93 -7.05 -7.15 1.43
C VAL A 93 -7.38 -6.49 0.09
N THR A 94 -6.37 -6.20 -0.73
CA THR A 94 -6.55 -5.51 -2.01
C THR A 94 -7.24 -6.39 -3.06
N SER A 95 -6.94 -7.68 -3.13
CA SER A 95 -7.54 -8.60 -4.11
C SER A 95 -8.91 -9.14 -3.68
N SER A 96 -8.99 -9.63 -2.44
CA SER A 96 -10.05 -10.54 -1.99
C SER A 96 -10.70 -10.12 -0.68
N GLY A 97 -10.30 -8.99 -0.10
CA GLY A 97 -10.91 -8.43 1.10
C GLY A 97 -12.36 -8.03 0.90
N THR A 98 -13.12 -8.03 2.00
CA THR A 98 -14.49 -7.52 2.00
C THR A 98 -14.53 -6.01 1.71
N PRO A 99 -15.69 -5.45 1.32
CA PRO A 99 -15.83 -4.00 1.16
C PRO A 99 -15.37 -3.22 2.39
N GLU A 100 -15.65 -3.72 3.59
CA GLU A 100 -15.26 -3.11 4.87
C GLU A 100 -13.73 -3.11 5.05
N GLN A 101 -13.07 -4.23 4.77
CA GLN A 101 -11.59 -4.31 4.86
C GLN A 101 -10.91 -3.41 3.83
N LYS A 102 -11.48 -3.32 2.63
CA LYS A 102 -11.00 -2.42 1.57
C LYS A 102 -11.19 -0.97 1.95
N LEU A 103 -12.32 -0.64 2.59
CA LEU A 103 -12.59 0.71 3.10
C LEU A 103 -11.65 1.08 4.24
N GLU A 104 -11.41 0.18 5.19
CA GLU A 104 -10.46 0.39 6.29
C GLU A 104 -9.03 0.56 5.77
N TRP A 105 -8.63 -0.22 4.76
CA TRP A 105 -7.35 -0.02 4.11
C TRP A 105 -7.27 1.31 3.34
N ALA A 106 -8.32 1.70 2.63
CA ALA A 106 -8.39 3.00 1.98
C ALA A 106 -8.31 4.14 3.00
N PHE A 107 -8.98 4.01 4.15
CA PHE A 107 -8.92 4.99 5.24
C PHE A 107 -7.47 5.17 5.73
N ARG A 108 -6.75 4.07 6.01
CA ARG A 108 -5.33 4.11 6.37
C ARG A 108 -4.41 4.68 5.29
N MET A 109 -4.83 4.64 4.04
CA MET A 109 -4.10 5.30 2.95
C MET A 109 -4.25 6.83 3.05
N TYR A 110 -5.45 7.32 3.37
CA TYR A 110 -5.74 8.75 3.53
C TYR A 110 -5.23 9.33 4.84
N ASP A 111 -5.38 8.62 5.96
CA ASP A 111 -4.84 9.02 7.26
C ASP A 111 -3.30 8.88 7.22
N ILE A 112 -2.59 10.02 7.15
CA ILE A 112 -1.13 10.07 6.97
C ILE A 112 -0.43 10.05 8.31
N ASP A 113 -0.97 10.75 9.30
CA ASP A 113 -0.38 10.85 10.63
C ASP A 113 -0.84 9.73 11.59
N GLY A 114 -1.84 8.94 11.21
CA GLY A 114 -2.36 7.81 11.96
C GLY A 114 -3.22 8.21 13.15
N ASN A 115 -3.78 9.42 13.15
CA ASN A 115 -4.57 9.95 14.26
C ASN A 115 -6.02 9.39 14.30
N GLY A 116 -6.43 8.62 13.30
CA GLY A 116 -7.76 8.03 13.19
C GLY A 116 -8.82 8.95 12.59
N THR A 117 -8.41 10.11 12.06
CA THR A 117 -9.23 11.09 11.33
C THR A 117 -8.54 11.41 10.01
N ILE A 118 -9.26 12.02 9.06
CA ILE A 118 -8.64 12.44 7.79
C ILE A 118 -8.84 13.94 7.68
N ASP A 119 -7.76 14.71 7.67
CA ASP A 119 -7.86 16.15 7.47
C ASP A 119 -7.83 16.57 5.98
N GLU A 120 -8.22 17.81 5.68
CA GLU A 120 -8.23 18.34 4.31
C GLU A 120 -6.84 18.27 3.65
N LYS A 121 -5.76 18.46 4.40
CA LYS A 121 -4.39 18.43 3.87
C LYS A 121 -3.97 17.02 3.52
N GLU A 122 -4.36 16.04 4.31
CA GLU A 122 -4.13 14.63 4.06
C GLU A 122 -4.88 14.18 2.81
N MET A 123 -6.13 14.59 2.67
CA MET A 123 -6.91 14.33 1.45
C MET A 123 -6.27 14.95 0.21
N ILE A 124 -5.80 16.20 0.30
CA ILE A 124 -5.10 16.87 -0.81
C ILE A 124 -3.84 16.08 -1.20
N LYS A 125 -3.00 15.69 -0.24
CA LYS A 125 -1.74 14.98 -0.52
C LYS A 125 -1.96 13.68 -1.29
N ILE A 126 -2.92 12.86 -0.88
CA ILE A 126 -3.21 11.59 -1.58
C ILE A 126 -3.74 11.84 -2.99
N ILE A 127 -4.65 12.81 -3.15
CA ILE A 127 -5.21 13.14 -4.46
C ILE A 127 -4.13 13.71 -5.39
N GLU A 128 -3.22 14.55 -4.89
CA GLU A 128 -2.06 15.04 -5.65
C GLU A 128 -1.17 13.88 -6.10
N ALA A 129 -0.82 12.96 -5.20
CA ALA A 129 0.00 11.79 -5.52
C ALA A 129 -0.64 10.87 -6.59
N ILE A 130 -1.97 10.70 -6.57
CA ILE A 130 -2.70 9.95 -7.60
C ILE A 130 -2.63 10.67 -8.95
N TYR A 131 -2.78 12.00 -8.96
CA TYR A 131 -2.70 12.80 -10.19
C TYR A 131 -1.30 12.75 -10.80
N GLU A 132 -0.25 12.82 -9.97
CA GLU A 132 1.15 12.66 -10.42
C GLU A 132 1.43 11.27 -10.99
N MET A 133 0.84 10.23 -10.39
CA MET A 133 0.97 8.85 -10.87
C MET A 133 0.25 8.62 -12.20
N LEU A 134 -0.96 9.16 -12.38
CA LEU A 134 -1.76 8.97 -13.61
C LEU A 134 -1.31 9.89 -14.75
N GLY A 135 -0.57 10.95 -14.43
CA GLY A 135 -0.01 11.89 -15.40
C GLY A 135 -1.01 12.93 -15.93
N PRO A 136 -0.54 13.82 -16.83
CA PRO A 136 -1.27 15.01 -17.24
C PRO A 136 -2.55 14.74 -18.05
N GLU A 137 -2.81 13.50 -18.48
CA GLU A 137 -4.06 13.15 -19.17
C GLU A 137 -5.30 13.15 -18.26
N VAL A 138 -5.13 13.10 -16.94
CA VAL A 138 -6.25 13.19 -15.98
C VAL A 138 -6.70 14.64 -15.78
N THR A 139 -5.79 15.60 -15.93
CA THR A 139 -6.08 17.04 -15.83
C THR A 139 -6.53 17.60 -17.18
N LYS A 140 -7.71 17.18 -17.67
CA LYS A 140 -8.25 17.66 -18.96
C LYS A 140 -8.83 19.07 -18.91
N SER A 141 -9.02 19.64 -17.72
CA SER A 141 -9.55 21.00 -17.54
C SER A 141 -8.89 21.72 -16.34
N ALA A 142 -8.79 23.04 -16.42
CA ALA A 142 -8.25 23.88 -15.33
C ALA A 142 -9.14 23.88 -14.06
N ASP A 143 -10.38 23.39 -14.16
CA ASP A 143 -11.27 23.19 -13.01
C ASP A 143 -11.07 21.84 -12.30
N ASP A 144 -10.28 20.93 -12.89
CA ASP A 144 -9.93 19.60 -12.35
C ASP A 144 -8.59 19.58 -11.61
N SER A 145 -8.22 20.67 -10.92
CA SER A 145 -7.03 20.65 -10.06
C SER A 145 -7.23 19.65 -8.90
N PRO A 146 -6.19 18.90 -8.49
CA PRO A 146 -6.28 17.93 -7.39
C PRO A 146 -6.77 18.57 -6.08
N GLN A 147 -6.42 19.82 -5.81
CA GLN A 147 -6.85 20.53 -4.59
C GLN A 147 -8.35 20.83 -4.59
N LYS A 148 -8.91 21.32 -5.70
CA LYS A 148 -10.37 21.52 -5.83
C LYS A 148 -11.11 20.19 -5.68
N ARG A 149 -10.60 19.12 -6.31
CA ARG A 149 -11.18 17.78 -6.23
C ARG A 149 -11.16 17.24 -4.81
N ALA A 150 -10.01 17.31 -4.13
CA ALA A 150 -9.86 16.91 -2.74
C ALA A 150 -10.85 17.68 -1.84
N LYS A 151 -10.91 19.01 -1.97
CA LYS A 151 -11.82 19.83 -1.18
C LYS A 151 -13.30 19.49 -1.41
N MET A 152 -13.71 19.29 -2.66
CA MET A 152 -15.09 18.87 -2.97
C MET A 152 -15.44 17.49 -2.41
N ILE A 153 -14.47 16.57 -2.34
CA ILE A 153 -14.67 15.25 -1.73
C ILE A 153 -14.77 15.41 -0.22
N PHE A 154 -13.86 16.19 0.37
CA PHE A 154 -13.82 16.47 1.80
C PHE A 154 -15.13 17.09 2.29
N GLU A 155 -15.61 18.16 1.68
CA GLU A 155 -16.86 18.84 2.05
C GLU A 155 -18.11 17.93 1.92
N LYS A 156 -18.05 16.90 1.07
CA LYS A 156 -19.14 15.91 0.97
C LYS A 156 -19.07 14.83 2.04
N MET A 157 -17.88 14.54 2.55
CA MET A 157 -17.63 13.53 3.58
C MET A 157 -17.75 14.11 5.00
N ASP A 158 -17.34 15.38 5.20
CA ASP A 158 -17.43 16.14 6.45
C ASP A 158 -18.88 16.64 6.69
N VAL A 159 -19.79 15.70 6.95
CA VAL A 159 -21.22 15.99 7.19
C VAL A 159 -21.43 16.74 8.51
N ASN A 160 -20.55 16.54 9.49
CA ASN A 160 -20.58 17.15 10.82
C ASN A 160 -19.81 18.49 10.91
N ASN A 161 -19.09 18.91 9.87
CA ASN A 161 -18.28 20.13 9.79
C ASN A 161 -17.24 20.26 10.91
N ASP A 162 -16.65 19.15 11.35
CA ASP A 162 -15.60 19.17 12.36
C ASP A 162 -14.20 19.34 11.75
N LYS A 163 -14.11 19.36 10.41
CA LYS A 163 -12.87 19.48 9.65
C LYS A 163 -11.91 18.30 9.87
N SER A 164 -12.44 17.10 10.13
CA SER A 164 -11.66 15.87 10.39
C SER A 164 -12.41 14.60 9.95
#